data_AF-A0A9P6JUZ7-F1
#
_entry.id   AF-A0A9P6JUZ7-F1
#
_cell.length_a   1.000
_cell.length_b   1.000
_cell.length_c   1.000
_cell.angle_alpha   90.00
_cell.angle_beta   90.00
_cell.angle_gamma   90.00
#
_symmetry.space_group_name_H-M   'P 1'
#
loop_
_entity.id
_entity.type
_entity.pdbx_description
1 polymer ?
#
loop_
_entity_poly.entity_id
_entity_poly.type
_entity_poly.pdbx_seq_one_letter_code
_entity_poly.pdbx_strand_id
1 'polypeptide(L)'
;MYLDALNAESASLQIARLSPVKDDDWEMIQRGVAIVWRAVRHTFGVIFIWILDVLPSLTWTFDRISDFCAFVEANPHPFHILAWSLFFGPIILLIPCLLILELTILILFYSGFAAHGLLPGSMEGRFHVLKESFEETRESLFSTVESWTTIFNNWTSKHPALLVLRLVAAGVGLIILAGIWTSWTFTAIDPSPSVDTLI
;
A
#
# COMPACT_ATOMS: atom_id res chain seq x y z
N MET A 1 29.40 51.26 75.18
CA MET A 1 30.66 50.49 75.28
C MET A 1 30.45 48.97 75.20
N TYR A 2 29.69 48.31 76.08
CA TYR A 2 29.48 46.85 75.99
C TYR A 2 28.55 46.43 74.83
N LEU A 3 27.54 47.25 74.51
CA LEU A 3 26.64 47.04 73.36
C LEU A 3 27.33 47.23 72.00
N ASP A 4 28.35 48.08 71.94
CA ASP A 4 29.10 48.34 70.70
C ASP A 4 30.02 47.16 70.34
N ALA A 5 30.56 46.47 71.36
CA ALA A 5 31.37 45.28 71.17
C ALA A 5 30.53 44.09 70.65
N LEU A 6 29.31 43.90 71.18
CA LEU A 6 28.40 42.83 70.75
C LEU A 6 27.89 43.03 69.31
N ASN A 7 27.67 44.28 68.89
CA ASN A 7 27.29 44.59 67.52
C ASN A 7 28.44 44.38 66.52
N ALA A 8 29.68 44.67 66.92
CA ALA A 8 30.85 44.43 66.07
C ALA A 8 31.08 42.92 65.83
N GLU A 9 30.88 42.10 66.86
CA GLU A 9 31.04 40.63 66.75
C GLU A 9 29.95 40.01 65.85
N SER A 10 28.69 40.44 66.02
CA SER A 10 27.56 40.04 65.15
C SER A 10 27.78 40.41 63.68
N ALA A 11 28.25 41.63 63.41
CA ALA A 11 28.55 42.09 62.06
C ALA A 11 29.71 41.29 61.43
N SER A 12 30.75 40.97 62.20
CA SER A 12 31.87 40.17 61.71
C SER A 12 31.46 38.73 61.37
N LEU A 13 30.52 38.14 62.12
CA LEU A 13 29.96 36.80 61.88
C LEU A 13 29.04 36.76 60.64
N GLN A 14 28.30 37.84 60.36
CA GLN A 14 27.52 37.94 59.11
C GLN A 14 28.41 38.12 57.88
N ILE A 15 29.49 38.89 57.99
CA ILE A 15 30.47 39.05 56.89
C ILE A 15 31.24 37.74 56.66
N ALA A 16 31.56 36.97 57.71
CA ALA A 16 32.18 35.65 57.57
C ALA A 16 31.25 34.58 57.00
N ARG A 17 29.93 34.69 57.21
CA ARG A 17 28.92 33.83 56.55
C ARG A 17 28.63 34.23 55.10
N LEU A 18 28.89 35.47 54.73
CA LEU A 18 28.99 35.93 53.34
C LEU A 18 30.40 35.65 52.79
N SER A 19 30.96 34.47 53.10
CA SER A 19 32.15 34.01 52.39
C SER A 19 31.80 34.02 50.90
N PRO A 20 32.56 34.72 50.04
CA PRO A 20 32.29 34.73 48.61
C PRO A 20 32.18 33.28 48.16
N VAL A 21 31.08 32.95 47.48
CA VAL A 21 30.93 31.67 46.79
C VAL A 21 32.25 31.43 46.08
N LYS A 22 32.93 30.38 46.52
CA LYS A 22 34.35 30.13 46.29
C LYS A 22 34.56 30.07 44.78
N ASP A 23 35.59 30.73 44.25
CA ASP A 23 35.87 30.79 42.80
C ASP A 23 35.89 29.37 42.15
N ASP A 24 36.22 28.34 42.94
CA ASP A 24 36.14 26.91 42.59
C ASP A 24 34.74 26.45 42.11
N ASP A 25 33.66 26.94 42.73
CA ASP A 25 32.28 26.55 42.38
C ASP A 25 31.86 27.14 41.02
N TRP A 26 32.35 28.34 40.71
CA TRP A 26 32.08 29.01 39.44
C TRP A 26 32.77 28.30 38.28
N GLU A 27 34.03 27.88 38.45
CA GLU A 27 34.73 27.06 37.45
C GLU A 27 34.02 25.72 37.20
N MET A 28 33.53 25.07 38.27
CA MET A 28 32.79 23.81 38.15
C MET A 28 31.49 24.01 37.36
N ILE A 29 30.75 25.09 37.61
CA ILE A 29 29.53 25.44 36.85
C ILE A 29 29.85 25.70 35.39
N GLN A 30 30.90 26.48 35.09
CA GLN A 30 31.29 26.78 33.70
C GLN A 30 31.70 25.51 32.93
N ARG A 31 32.45 24.60 33.57
CA ARG A 31 32.82 23.31 32.97
C ARG A 31 31.58 22.44 32.74
N GLY A 32 30.67 22.39 33.69
CA GLY A 32 29.39 21.69 33.57
C GLY A 32 28.57 22.20 32.37
N VAL A 33 28.40 23.52 32.27
CA VAL A 33 27.69 24.17 31.16
C VAL A 33 28.39 23.90 29.82
N ALA A 34 29.72 23.96 29.75
CA ALA A 34 30.47 23.69 28.53
C ALA A 34 30.32 22.25 28.04
N ILE A 35 30.29 21.26 28.95
CA ILE A 35 30.07 19.85 28.62
C ILE A 35 28.65 19.64 28.11
N VAL A 36 27.65 20.16 28.83
CA VAL A 36 26.24 20.07 28.42
C VAL A 36 26.04 20.73 27.05
N TRP A 37 26.60 21.92 26.83
CA TRP A 37 26.53 22.63 25.56
C TRP A 37 27.17 21.86 24.40
N ARG A 38 28.30 21.19 24.65
CA ARG A 38 28.95 20.34 23.64
C ARG A 38 28.09 19.12 23.30
N ALA A 39 27.50 18.47 24.30
CA ALA A 39 26.60 17.33 24.10
C ALA A 39 25.34 17.72 23.33
N VAL A 40 24.73 18.86 23.67
CA VAL A 40 23.56 19.40 22.96
C VAL A 40 23.90 19.69 21.50
N ARG A 41 24.99 20.43 21.21
CA ARG A 41 25.40 20.72 19.83
C ARG A 41 25.69 19.46 19.01
N HIS A 42 26.35 18.48 19.61
CA HIS A 42 26.62 17.20 18.93
C HIS A 42 25.31 16.46 18.61
N THR A 43 24.39 16.37 19.56
CA THR A 43 23.10 15.69 19.38
C THR A 43 22.26 16.36 18.29
N PHE A 44 22.19 17.70 18.30
CA PHE A 44 21.54 18.46 17.23
C PHE A 44 22.21 18.23 15.88
N GLY A 45 23.54 18.17 15.82
CA GLY A 45 24.27 17.88 14.59
C GLY A 45 23.96 16.50 14.02
N VAL A 46 23.91 15.46 14.86
CA VAL A 46 23.57 14.10 14.45
C VAL A 46 22.13 14.01 13.94
N ILE A 47 21.18 14.61 14.67
CA ILE A 47 19.77 14.63 14.25
C ILE A 47 19.63 15.37 12.91
N PHE A 48 20.31 16.51 12.75
CA PHE A 48 20.27 17.29 11.52
C PHE A 48 20.86 16.52 10.32
N ILE A 49 22.00 15.84 10.50
CA ILE A 49 22.58 14.98 9.46
C ILE A 49 21.62 13.84 9.11
N TRP A 50 21.03 13.18 10.10
CA TRP A 50 20.05 12.11 9.87
C TRP A 50 18.81 12.61 9.11
N ILE A 51 18.28 13.77 9.47
CA ILE A 51 17.16 14.41 8.75
C ILE A 51 17.55 14.70 7.30
N LEU A 52 18.74 15.25 7.06
CA LEU A 52 19.23 15.54 5.71
C LEU A 52 19.47 14.28 4.86
N ASP A 53 19.77 13.14 5.49
CA ASP A 53 19.96 11.86 4.79
C ASP A 53 18.61 11.16 4.51
N VAL A 54 17.65 11.26 5.45
CA VAL A 54 16.33 10.64 5.32
C VAL A 54 15.40 11.43 4.40
N LEU A 55 15.41 12.76 4.42
CA LEU A 55 14.50 13.56 3.57
C LEU A 55 14.61 13.22 2.07
N PRO A 56 15.81 13.16 1.47
CA PRO A 56 15.98 12.79 0.07
C PRO A 56 15.50 11.36 -0.23
N SER A 57 15.66 10.43 0.73
CA SER A 57 15.16 9.06 0.59
C SER A 57 13.62 9.01 0.58
N LEU A 58 12.98 9.89 1.37
CA LEU A 58 11.53 10.04 1.39
C LEU A 58 11.02 10.65 0.08
N THR A 59 11.65 11.72 -0.42
CA THR A 59 11.25 12.33 -1.71
C THR A 59 11.35 11.33 -2.84
N TRP A 60 12.45 10.56 -2.91
CA TRP A 60 12.59 9.50 -3.89
C TRP A 60 11.48 8.44 -3.77
N THR A 61 11.09 8.08 -2.54
CA THR A 61 10.00 7.13 -2.31
C THR A 61 8.65 7.69 -2.79
N PHE A 62 8.36 8.96 -2.52
CA PHE A 62 7.16 9.63 -3.01
C PHE A 62 7.14 9.72 -4.53
N ASP A 63 8.27 10.05 -5.16
CA ASP A 63 8.41 10.08 -6.62
C ASP A 63 8.10 8.70 -7.22
N ARG A 64 8.64 7.63 -6.63
CA ARG A 64 8.36 6.25 -7.07
C ARG A 64 6.90 5.84 -6.89
N ILE A 65 6.26 6.25 -5.80
CA ILE A 65 4.83 5.99 -5.58
C ILE A 65 4.01 6.77 -6.62
N SER A 66 4.37 8.03 -6.89
CA SER A 66 3.71 8.85 -7.90
C SER A 66 3.86 8.25 -9.30
N ASP A 67 5.07 7.86 -9.69
CA ASP A 67 5.35 7.17 -10.96
C ASP A 67 4.53 5.88 -11.10
N PHE A 68 4.44 5.10 -10.01
CA PHE A 68 3.65 3.88 -9.99
C PHE A 68 2.15 4.16 -10.13
N CYS A 69 1.63 5.17 -9.42
CA CYS A 69 0.24 5.61 -9.57
C CYS A 69 -0.05 6.04 -11.01
N ALA A 70 0.81 6.84 -11.63
CA ALA A 70 0.69 7.25 -13.02
C ALA A 70 0.75 6.04 -13.99
N PHE A 71 1.57 5.04 -13.68
CA PHE A 71 1.65 3.81 -14.46
C PHE A 71 0.38 2.94 -14.34
N VAL A 72 -0.17 2.82 -13.13
CA VAL A 72 -1.48 2.17 -12.88
C VAL A 72 -2.57 2.95 -13.60
N GLU A 73 -2.48 4.28 -13.61
CA GLU A 73 -3.41 5.16 -14.31
C GLU A 73 -3.41 4.94 -15.82
N ALA A 74 -2.23 4.78 -16.41
CA ALA A 74 -2.08 4.47 -17.83
C ALA A 74 -2.51 3.04 -18.20
N ASN A 75 -2.51 2.11 -17.23
CA ASN A 75 -2.77 0.69 -17.49
C ASN A 75 -3.74 0.06 -16.46
N PRO A 76 -4.97 0.54 -16.31
CA PRO A 76 -5.85 0.12 -15.22
C PRO A 76 -6.26 -1.36 -15.27
N HIS A 77 -6.43 -1.91 -16.48
CA HIS A 77 -6.96 -3.26 -16.68
C HIS A 77 -6.13 -4.38 -16.03
N PRO A 78 -4.80 -4.51 -16.27
CA PRO A 78 -4.00 -5.56 -15.62
C PRO A 78 -4.00 -5.45 -14.10
N PHE A 79 -3.94 -4.23 -13.54
CA PHE A 79 -3.97 -4.02 -12.09
C PHE A 79 -5.33 -4.33 -11.49
N HIS A 80 -6.42 -4.00 -12.20
CA HIS A 80 -7.77 -4.37 -11.80
C HIS A 80 -7.95 -5.90 -11.75
N ILE A 81 -7.51 -6.62 -12.78
CA ILE A 81 -7.56 -8.09 -12.83
C ILE A 81 -6.70 -8.69 -11.70
N LEU A 82 -5.51 -8.14 -11.46
CA LEU A 82 -4.63 -8.59 -10.37
C LEU A 82 -5.28 -8.36 -9.00
N ALA A 83 -5.85 -7.17 -8.75
CA ALA A 83 -6.51 -6.84 -7.50
C ALA A 83 -7.70 -7.78 -7.22
N TRP A 84 -8.54 -8.03 -8.22
CA TRP A 84 -9.67 -8.95 -8.07
C TRP A 84 -9.25 -10.41 -7.96
N SER A 85 -8.19 -10.84 -8.64
CA SER A 85 -7.65 -12.20 -8.49
C SER A 85 -7.05 -12.44 -7.11
N LEU A 86 -6.43 -11.44 -6.49
CA LEU A 86 -6.00 -11.50 -5.09
C LEU A 86 -7.19 -11.57 -4.13
N PHE A 87 -8.23 -10.78 -4.37
CA PHE A 87 -9.41 -10.74 -3.49
C PHE A 87 -10.24 -12.03 -3.58
N PHE A 88 -10.68 -12.40 -4.78
CA PHE A 88 -11.52 -13.57 -5.01
C PHE A 88 -10.73 -14.88 -4.92
N GLY A 89 -9.43 -14.84 -5.23
CA GLY A 89 -8.59 -16.03 -5.30
C GLY A 89 -8.86 -16.84 -6.57
N PRO A 90 -8.69 -18.18 -6.52
CA PRO A 90 -8.84 -19.04 -7.69
C PRO A 90 -10.22 -19.01 -8.37
N ILE A 91 -11.27 -18.63 -7.63
CA ILE A 91 -12.65 -18.61 -8.14
C ILE A 91 -12.84 -17.64 -9.32
N ILE A 92 -11.98 -16.62 -9.46
CA ILE A 92 -12.07 -15.68 -10.60
C ILE A 92 -11.82 -16.38 -11.95
N LEU A 93 -11.05 -17.49 -11.95
CA LEU A 93 -10.75 -18.27 -13.16
C LEU A 93 -11.95 -19.12 -13.60
N LEU A 94 -12.89 -19.40 -12.69
CA LEU A 94 -14.04 -20.25 -12.99
C LEU A 94 -14.94 -19.63 -14.06
N ILE A 95 -15.19 -18.32 -13.98
CA ILE A 95 -16.06 -17.60 -14.91
C ILE A 95 -15.54 -17.70 -16.36
N PRO A 96 -14.29 -17.31 -16.68
CA PRO A 96 -13.78 -17.42 -18.05
C PRO A 96 -13.64 -18.89 -18.49
N CYS A 97 -13.28 -19.82 -17.59
CA CYS A 97 -13.20 -21.24 -17.94
C CYS A 97 -14.57 -21.82 -18.34
N LEU A 98 -15.64 -21.48 -17.61
CA LEU A 98 -17.00 -21.90 -17.96
C LEU A 98 -17.45 -21.28 -19.28
N LEU A 99 -17.11 -20.02 -19.53
CA LEU A 99 -17.42 -19.34 -20.79
C LEU A 99 -16.71 -20.00 -21.98
N ILE A 100 -15.44 -20.35 -21.83
CA ILE A 100 -14.67 -21.08 -22.85
C ILE A 100 -15.24 -22.47 -23.08
N LEU A 101 -15.66 -23.17 -22.02
CA LEU A 101 -16.28 -24.49 -22.13
C LEU A 101 -17.58 -24.43 -22.93
N GLU A 102 -18.49 -23.51 -22.59
CA GLU A 102 -19.74 -23.29 -23.32
C GLU A 102 -19.46 -22.90 -24.78
N LEU A 103 -18.51 -21.99 -25.03
CA LEU A 103 -18.11 -21.62 -26.39
C LEU A 103 -17.58 -22.83 -27.18
N THR A 104 -16.81 -23.70 -26.53
CA THR A 104 -16.28 -24.93 -27.13
C THR A 104 -17.40 -25.89 -27.52
N ILE A 105 -18.41 -26.05 -26.65
CA ILE A 105 -19.63 -26.84 -26.95
C ILE A 105 -20.35 -26.25 -28.17
N LEU A 106 -20.55 -24.94 -28.23
CA LEU A 106 -21.17 -24.30 -29.39
C LEU A 106 -20.36 -24.51 -30.67
N ILE A 107 -19.05 -24.29 -30.64
CA ILE A 107 -18.17 -24.47 -31.80
C ILE A 107 -18.23 -25.93 -32.29
N LEU A 108 -18.13 -26.90 -31.38
CA LEU A 108 -18.24 -28.33 -31.71
C LEU A 108 -19.59 -28.65 -32.32
N PHE A 109 -20.68 -28.14 -31.74
CA PHE A 109 -22.03 -28.32 -32.26
C PHE A 109 -22.16 -27.80 -33.70
N TYR A 110 -21.77 -26.53 -33.95
CA TYR A 110 -21.83 -25.94 -35.29
C TYR A 110 -20.88 -26.59 -36.29
N SER A 111 -19.68 -27.00 -35.85
CA SER A 111 -18.75 -27.74 -36.69
C SER A 111 -19.32 -29.10 -37.09
N GLY A 112 -20.09 -29.75 -36.21
CA GLY A 112 -20.82 -30.98 -36.50
C GLY A 112 -21.87 -30.81 -37.59
N PHE A 113 -22.57 -29.66 -37.63
CA PHE A 113 -23.48 -29.33 -38.74
C PHE A 113 -22.75 -29.10 -40.06
N ALA A 114 -21.65 -28.34 -40.01
CA ALA A 114 -20.85 -28.04 -41.20
C ALA A 114 -20.24 -29.32 -41.80
N ALA A 115 -19.82 -30.26 -40.94
CA ALA A 115 -19.23 -31.51 -41.37
C ALA A 115 -20.27 -32.52 -41.90
N HIS A 116 -21.51 -32.52 -41.39
CA HIS A 116 -22.45 -33.62 -41.63
C HIS A 116 -23.90 -33.17 -41.83
N GLY A 117 -24.33 -33.14 -43.10
CA GLY A 117 -25.73 -33.42 -43.47
C GLY A 117 -26.16 -34.89 -43.25
N LEU A 118 -25.41 -35.68 -42.47
CA LEU A 118 -25.42 -37.15 -42.50
C LEU A 118 -25.73 -37.87 -41.18
N LEU A 119 -25.62 -37.20 -40.02
CA LEU A 119 -26.10 -37.83 -38.79
C LEU A 119 -27.64 -37.80 -38.80
N PRO A 120 -28.35 -38.90 -38.54
CA PRO A 120 -29.78 -38.90 -38.31
C PRO A 120 -30.08 -38.42 -36.87
N GLY A 121 -31.23 -37.77 -36.65
CA GLY A 121 -31.70 -37.33 -35.33
C GLY A 121 -31.98 -35.83 -35.23
N SER A 122 -32.77 -35.45 -34.22
CA SER A 122 -33.14 -34.06 -33.95
C SER A 122 -31.93 -33.22 -33.52
N MET A 123 -31.95 -31.91 -33.85
CA MET A 123 -30.87 -31.00 -33.44
C MET A 123 -30.71 -30.95 -31.92
N GLU A 124 -31.83 -30.94 -31.20
CA GLU A 124 -31.86 -30.89 -29.75
C GLU A 124 -31.22 -32.13 -29.12
N GLY A 125 -31.46 -33.32 -29.69
CA GLY A 125 -30.83 -34.56 -29.21
C GLY A 125 -29.31 -34.53 -29.34
N ARG A 126 -28.77 -34.00 -30.44
CA ARG A 126 -27.31 -33.90 -30.63
C ARG A 126 -26.68 -32.89 -29.68
N PHE A 127 -27.35 -31.75 -29.48
CA PHE A 127 -26.89 -30.77 -28.51
C PHE A 127 -26.88 -31.37 -27.10
N HIS A 128 -27.92 -32.11 -26.73
CA HIS A 128 -28.01 -32.77 -25.43
C HIS A 128 -26.88 -33.78 -25.20
N VAL A 129 -26.62 -34.66 -26.18
CA VAL A 129 -25.53 -35.66 -26.07
C VAL A 129 -24.16 -34.98 -25.99
N LEU A 130 -23.93 -33.93 -26.78
CA LEU A 130 -22.68 -33.17 -26.71
C LEU A 130 -22.53 -32.51 -25.34
N LYS A 131 -23.58 -31.86 -24.85
CA LYS A 131 -23.59 -31.21 -23.54
C LYS A 131 -23.35 -32.20 -22.40
N GLU A 132 -24.01 -33.36 -22.43
CA GLU A 132 -23.82 -34.45 -21.47
C GLU A 132 -22.35 -34.94 -21.48
N SER A 133 -21.74 -35.04 -22.65
CA SER A 133 -20.31 -35.40 -22.77
C SER A 133 -19.36 -34.38 -22.10
N PHE A 134 -19.76 -33.12 -21.99
CA PHE A 134 -18.99 -32.07 -21.32
C PHE A 134 -19.38 -31.87 -19.86
N GLU A 135 -20.41 -32.56 -19.36
CA GLU A 135 -20.86 -32.45 -17.97
C GLU A 135 -19.78 -32.93 -17.00
N GLU A 136 -19.12 -34.05 -17.29
CA GLU A 136 -17.98 -34.54 -16.49
C GLU A 136 -16.81 -33.56 -16.47
N THR A 137 -16.50 -32.94 -17.62
CA THR A 137 -15.42 -31.93 -17.72
C THR A 137 -15.77 -30.70 -16.89
N ARG A 138 -17.03 -30.26 -16.94
CA ARG A 138 -17.55 -29.15 -16.15
C ARG A 138 -17.43 -29.44 -14.65
N GLU A 139 -17.88 -30.62 -14.21
CA GLU A 139 -17.78 -31.05 -12.81
C GLU A 139 -16.33 -31.13 -12.32
N SER A 140 -15.42 -31.67 -13.15
CA SER A 140 -13.99 -31.72 -12.86
C SER A 140 -13.38 -30.33 -12.68
N LEU A 141 -13.74 -29.37 -13.55
CA LEU A 141 -13.32 -27.96 -13.42
C LEU A 141 -13.83 -27.34 -12.11
N PHE A 142 -15.11 -27.54 -11.78
CA PHE A 142 -15.68 -27.05 -10.52
C PHE A 142 -14.98 -27.66 -9.30
N SER A 143 -14.78 -28.97 -9.29
CA SER A 143 -14.09 -29.68 -8.20
C SER A 143 -12.65 -29.19 -8.01
N THR A 144 -11.94 -28.95 -9.12
CA THR A 144 -10.56 -28.43 -9.08
C THR A 144 -10.52 -27.02 -8.48
N VAL A 145 -11.41 -26.13 -8.94
CA VAL A 145 -11.48 -24.75 -8.42
C VAL A 145 -11.93 -24.73 -6.96
N GLU A 146 -12.87 -25.59 -6.56
CA GLU A 146 -13.32 -25.71 -5.17
C GLU A 146 -12.18 -26.18 -4.25
N SER A 147 -11.40 -27.18 -4.70
CA SER A 147 -10.21 -27.65 -4.00
C SER A 147 -9.18 -26.53 -3.82
N TRP A 148 -8.84 -25.79 -4.88
CA TRP A 148 -7.92 -24.67 -4.81
C TRP A 148 -8.43 -23.52 -3.94
N THR A 149 -9.74 -23.22 -4.02
CA THR A 149 -10.40 -22.23 -3.17
C THR A 149 -10.31 -22.63 -1.70
N THR A 150 -10.51 -23.91 -1.40
CA THR A 150 -10.40 -24.44 -0.05
C THR A 150 -8.97 -24.33 0.48
N ILE A 151 -7.96 -24.69 -0.32
CA ILE A 151 -6.55 -24.53 0.03
C ILE A 151 -6.21 -23.06 0.28
N PHE A 152 -6.64 -22.17 -0.62
CA PHE A 152 -6.39 -20.74 -0.52
C PHE A 152 -7.06 -20.11 0.72
N ASN A 153 -8.30 -20.47 1.01
CA ASN A 153 -9.03 -19.99 2.18
C ASN A 153 -8.42 -20.53 3.48
N ASN A 154 -8.03 -21.80 3.53
CA ASN A 154 -7.33 -22.39 4.68
C ASN A 154 -5.96 -21.73 4.91
N TRP A 155 -5.25 -21.37 3.85
CA TRP A 155 -3.99 -20.62 3.96
C TRP A 155 -4.22 -19.19 4.47
N THR A 156 -5.24 -18.50 3.94
CA THR A 156 -5.62 -17.15 4.38
C THR A 156 -6.04 -17.12 5.85
N SER A 157 -6.80 -18.12 6.32
CA SER A 157 -7.29 -18.15 7.71
C SER A 157 -6.15 -18.39 8.72
N LYS A 158 -5.10 -19.11 8.32
CA LYS A 158 -3.90 -19.32 9.15
C LYS A 158 -3.01 -18.09 9.25
N HIS A 159 -3.09 -17.16 8.28
CA HIS A 159 -2.22 -15.99 8.21
C HIS A 159 -3.05 -14.69 8.10
N PRO A 160 -3.36 -14.02 9.21
CA PRO A 160 -4.24 -12.84 9.20
C PRO A 160 -3.73 -11.69 8.33
N ALA A 161 -2.41 -11.59 8.12
CA ALA A 161 -1.83 -10.62 7.19
C ALA A 161 -2.34 -10.79 5.74
N LEU A 162 -2.61 -12.02 5.30
CA LEU A 162 -3.19 -12.29 3.98
C LEU A 162 -4.64 -11.84 3.89
N LEU A 163 -5.40 -11.91 5.00
CA LEU A 163 -6.77 -11.41 5.04
C LEU A 163 -6.79 -9.88 4.86
N VAL A 164 -5.89 -9.17 5.54
CA VAL A 164 -5.71 -7.73 5.35
C VAL A 164 -5.30 -7.42 3.92
N LEU A 165 -4.35 -8.18 3.36
CA LEU A 165 -3.94 -8.03 1.96
C LEU A 165 -5.11 -8.20 0.99
N ARG A 166 -5.99 -9.19 1.22
CA ARG A 166 -7.20 -9.40 0.39
C ARG A 166 -8.16 -8.21 0.48
N LEU A 167 -8.38 -7.67 1.69
CA LEU A 167 -9.23 -6.49 1.87
C LEU A 167 -8.64 -5.25 1.19
N VAL A 168 -7.32 -5.05 1.28
CA VAL A 168 -6.62 -3.96 0.58
C VAL A 168 -6.75 -4.14 -0.93
N ALA A 169 -6.54 -5.35 -1.44
CA ALA A 169 -6.72 -5.65 -2.86
C ALA A 169 -8.16 -5.37 -3.33
N ALA A 170 -9.17 -5.70 -2.52
CA ALA A 170 -10.57 -5.35 -2.82
C ALA A 170 -10.78 -3.83 -2.92
N GLY A 171 -10.25 -3.08 -1.95
CA GLY A 171 -10.33 -1.62 -1.94
C GLY A 171 -9.64 -1.00 -3.15
N VAL A 172 -8.42 -1.44 -3.47
CA VAL A 172 -7.68 -1.01 -4.68
C VAL A 172 -8.43 -1.37 -5.95
N GLY A 173 -8.97 -2.60 -6.05
CA GLY A 173 -9.75 -3.05 -7.19
C GLY A 173 -11.01 -2.20 -7.43
N LEU A 174 -11.69 -1.78 -6.36
CA LEU A 174 -12.83 -0.87 -6.40
C LEU A 174 -12.43 0.55 -6.83
N ILE A 175 -11.31 1.09 -6.32
CA ILE A 175 -10.81 2.41 -6.73
C ILE A 175 -10.48 2.42 -8.22
N ILE A 176 -9.76 1.39 -8.71
CA ILE A 176 -9.44 1.27 -10.14
C ILE A 176 -10.71 1.10 -10.97
N LEU A 177 -11.69 0.32 -10.49
CA LEU A 177 -12.98 0.16 -11.18
C LEU A 177 -13.73 1.48 -11.32
N ALA A 178 -13.80 2.26 -10.24
CA ALA A 178 -14.39 3.59 -10.27
C ALA A 178 -13.62 4.50 -11.23
N GLY A 179 -12.30 4.38 -11.29
CA GLY A 179 -11.44 5.08 -12.24
C GLY A 179 -11.75 4.75 -13.70
N ILE A 180 -11.83 3.46 -14.04
CA ILE A 180 -12.23 2.98 -15.37
C ILE A 180 -13.62 3.51 -15.74
N TRP A 181 -14.58 3.45 -14.80
CA TRP A 181 -15.96 3.87 -15.05
C TRP A 181 -16.11 5.38 -15.25
N THR A 182 -15.33 6.17 -14.51
CA THR A 182 -15.27 7.64 -14.65
C THR A 182 -14.31 8.07 -15.76
N SER A 183 -13.74 7.12 -16.50
CA SER A 183 -12.76 7.32 -17.56
C SER A 183 -11.55 8.16 -17.12
N TRP A 184 -11.22 8.16 -15.82
CA TRP A 184 -10.20 9.04 -15.19
C TRP A 184 -10.08 10.40 -15.88
N THR A 185 -11.23 11.04 -16.10
CA THR A 185 -11.42 12.25 -16.92
C THR A 185 -10.87 13.53 -16.28
N PHE A 186 -9.95 13.44 -15.32
CA PHE A 186 -9.41 14.61 -14.61
C PHE A 186 -7.98 15.01 -15.02
N THR A 187 -7.26 14.22 -15.81
CA THR A 187 -5.84 14.48 -16.17
C THR A 187 -5.59 14.66 -17.67
N ALA A 188 -6.57 15.26 -18.35
CA ALA A 188 -6.28 16.12 -19.49
C ALA A 188 -7.20 17.35 -19.43
N ILE A 189 -7.09 18.14 -18.36
CA ILE A 189 -7.15 19.58 -18.58
C ILE A 189 -5.91 19.85 -19.44
N ASP A 190 -6.06 19.68 -20.75
CA ASP A 190 -5.15 20.26 -21.72
C ASP A 190 -5.05 21.73 -21.29
N PRO A 191 -3.88 22.23 -20.84
CA PRO A 191 -3.67 23.65 -20.88
C PRO A 191 -3.52 23.95 -22.38
N SER A 192 -4.62 23.95 -23.14
CA SER A 192 -4.59 24.47 -24.49
C SER A 192 -4.07 25.90 -24.30
N PRO A 193 -2.87 26.25 -24.79
CA PRO A 193 -2.51 27.64 -24.85
C PRO A 193 -3.48 28.22 -25.88
N SER A 194 -4.52 28.89 -25.43
CA SER A 194 -5.31 29.77 -26.27
C SER A 194 -4.38 30.90 -26.73
N VAL A 195 -3.63 30.64 -27.79
CA VAL A 195 -2.84 31.63 -28.54
C VAL A 195 -3.31 31.59 -29.98
N ASP A 196 -4.63 31.68 -30.16
CA ASP A 196 -5.17 32.46 -31.26
C ASP A 196 -5.38 33.87 -30.69
N THR A 197 -4.41 34.77 -30.87
CA THR A 197 -4.60 36.23 -31.01
C THR A 197 -3.24 36.93 -31.03
N LEU A 198 -2.51 36.80 -32.13
CA LEU A 198 -1.64 37.86 -32.68
C LEU A 198 -1.11 37.39 -34.05
N ILE A 199 -1.91 37.63 -35.09
CA ILE A 199 -1.57 38.28 -36.39
C ILE A 199 -2.72 37.98 -37.37
#